data_AF-A0A2N9NRZ6-F1
#
_entry.id   AF-A0A2N9NRZ6-F1
#
_cell.length_a   1.000
_cell.length_b   1.000
_cell.length_c   1.000
_cell.angle_alpha   90.00
_cell.angle_beta   90.00
_cell.angle_gamma   90.00
#
_symmetry.space_group_name_H-M   'P 1'
#
loop_
_entity.id
_entity.type
_entity.pdbx_description
1 polymer ?
#
loop_
_entity_poly.entity_id
_entity_poly.type
_entity_poly.pdbx_seq_one_letter_code
_entity_poly.pdbx_strand_id
1 'polypeptide(L)'
;MTCPPEVSSAIAQILRIGILNIRAFAFQKNAARCAAEADHLHNLPQLLVSYSPKLLDFYLDVEQPAFLRDTNSLGVGQFEVHWEALRTFRDRLAGGSGA
;
A
#
# COMPACT_ATOMS: atom_id res chain seq x y z
N MET A 1 9.77 -12.59 8.62
CA MET A 1 10.96 -11.79 8.99
C MET A 1 10.49 -10.54 9.71
N THR A 2 11.35 -9.85 10.47
CA THR A 2 11.02 -8.50 10.96
C THR A 2 10.84 -7.56 9.76
N CYS A 3 9.80 -6.73 9.78
CA CYS A 3 9.56 -5.77 8.71
C CYS A 3 10.70 -4.77 8.63
N PRO A 4 11.34 -4.57 7.45
CA PRO A 4 12.36 -3.55 7.28
C PRO A 4 11.82 -2.16 7.66
N PRO A 5 12.58 -1.30 8.37
CA PRO A 5 12.10 0.00 8.83
C PRO A 5 11.53 0.87 7.70
N GLU A 6 12.18 0.88 6.55
CA GLU A 6 11.77 1.65 5.38
C GLU A 6 10.42 1.17 4.82
N VAL A 7 10.21 -0.15 4.76
CA VAL A 7 8.94 -0.77 4.36
C VAL A 7 7.85 -0.45 5.38
N SER A 8 8.13 -0.62 6.68
CA SER A 8 7.16 -0.33 7.73
C SER A 8 6.74 1.15 7.76
N SER A 9 7.67 2.06 7.49
CA SER A 9 7.40 3.49 7.43
C SER A 9 6.48 3.83 6.26
N ALA A 10 6.78 3.32 5.06
CA ALA A 10 5.92 3.52 3.88
C ALA A 10 4.53 2.91 4.09
N ILE A 11 4.44 1.68 4.61
CA ILE A 11 3.16 1.02 4.89
C ILE A 11 2.35 1.79 5.94
N ALA A 12 2.99 2.28 7.01
CA ALA A 12 2.31 3.06 8.04
C ALA A 12 1.72 4.36 7.47
N GLN A 13 2.39 5.02 6.53
CA GLN A 13 1.83 6.20 5.87
C GLN A 13 0.67 5.84 4.93
N ILE A 14 0.77 4.75 4.16
CA ILE A 14 -0.33 4.27 3.32
C ILE A 14 -1.57 3.97 4.17
N LEU A 15 -1.41 3.23 5.27
CA LEU A 15 -2.49 2.95 6.23
C LEU A 15 -3.08 4.24 6.79
N ARG A 16 -2.24 5.19 7.21
CA ARG A 16 -2.70 6.49 7.71
C ARG A 16 -3.54 7.23 6.69
N ILE A 17 -3.07 7.35 5.45
CA ILE A 17 -3.77 8.06 4.37
C ILE A 17 -5.11 7.37 4.08
N GLY A 18 -5.10 6.06 3.86
CA GLY A 18 -6.32 5.31 3.54
C GLY A 18 -7.37 5.37 4.66
N ILE A 19 -6.98 5.30 5.93
CA ILE A 19 -7.90 5.48 7.07
C ILE A 19 -8.53 6.89 7.07
N LEU A 20 -7.74 7.93 6.79
CA LEU A 20 -8.24 9.30 6.68
C LEU A 20 -9.22 9.44 5.51
N ASN A 21 -8.92 8.82 4.37
CA ASN A 21 -9.78 8.80 3.20
C ASN A 21 -11.10 8.08 3.47
N ILE A 22 -11.06 6.87 4.05
CA ILE A 22 -12.25 6.12 4.48
C ILE A 22 -13.15 7.00 5.34
N ARG A 23 -12.57 7.69 6.34
CA ARG A 23 -13.32 8.59 7.21
C ARG A 23 -13.95 9.75 6.43
N ALA A 24 -13.20 10.39 5.53
CA ALA A 24 -13.70 11.50 4.73
C ALA A 24 -14.84 11.06 3.78
N PHE A 25 -14.70 9.91 3.11
CA PHE A 25 -15.73 9.36 2.24
C PHE A 25 -16.97 8.90 3.01
N ALA A 26 -16.81 8.41 4.23
CA ALA A 26 -17.94 8.07 5.10
C ALA A 26 -18.78 9.31 5.44
N PHE A 27 -18.16 10.45 5.75
CA PHE A 27 -18.88 11.72 5.94
C PHE A 27 -19.64 12.18 4.69
N GLN A 28 -19.14 11.82 3.51
CA GLN A 28 -19.77 12.10 2.21
C GLN A 28 -20.81 11.04 1.80
N LYS A 29 -21.05 10.02 2.64
CA LYS A 29 -21.92 8.85 2.33
C LYS A 29 -21.50 8.09 1.06
N ASN A 30 -20.19 8.09 0.75
CA ASN A 30 -19.65 7.41 -0.41
C ASN A 30 -19.13 6.02 -0.05
N ALA A 31 -20.05 5.07 0.13
CA ALA A 31 -19.73 3.70 0.54
C ALA A 31 -18.81 2.98 -0.45
N ALA A 32 -18.94 3.24 -1.75
CA ALA A 32 -18.09 2.64 -2.78
C ALA A 32 -16.61 3.04 -2.59
N ARG A 33 -16.34 4.31 -2.28
CA ARG A 33 -14.97 4.77 -2.01
C ARG A 33 -14.43 4.26 -0.67
N CYS A 34 -15.28 4.14 0.35
CA CYS A 34 -14.88 3.48 1.60
C CYS A 34 -14.46 2.02 1.36
N ALA A 35 -15.19 1.28 0.54
CA ALA A 35 -14.89 -0.12 0.23
C ALA A 35 -13.56 -0.23 -0.55
N ALA A 36 -13.38 0.57 -1.60
CA ALA A 36 -12.14 0.57 -2.39
C ALA A 36 -10.89 0.87 -1.54
N GLU A 37 -10.98 1.84 -0.62
CA GLU A 37 -9.89 2.13 0.32
C GLU A 37 -9.68 0.99 1.33
N ALA A 38 -10.74 0.39 1.87
CA ALA A 38 -10.60 -0.73 2.80
C ALA A 38 -9.93 -1.95 2.11
N ASP A 39 -10.35 -2.27 0.88
CA ASP A 39 -9.77 -3.34 0.07
C ASP A 39 -8.32 -3.04 -0.31
N HIS A 40 -7.93 -1.78 -0.48
CA HIS A 40 -6.52 -1.40 -0.68
C HIS A 40 -5.63 -1.66 0.54
N LEU A 41 -6.18 -1.49 1.74
CA LEU A 41 -5.40 -1.50 2.98
C LEU A 41 -5.35 -2.87 3.68
N HIS A 42 -6.33 -3.74 3.45
CA HIS A 42 -6.60 -4.88 4.33
C HIS A 42 -5.42 -5.84 4.55
N ASN A 43 -4.54 -6.00 3.55
CA ASN A 43 -3.38 -6.90 3.63
C ASN A 43 -2.10 -6.24 4.15
N LEU A 44 -2.04 -4.91 4.19
CA LEU A 44 -0.86 -4.17 4.64
C LEU A 44 -0.47 -4.42 6.12
N PRO A 45 -1.41 -4.60 7.08
CA PRO A 45 -1.04 -4.97 8.44
C PRO A 45 -0.26 -6.28 8.51
N GLN A 46 -0.56 -7.24 7.63
CA GLN A 46 0.14 -8.53 7.61
C GLN A 46 1.62 -8.37 7.23
N LEU A 47 1.95 -7.42 6.34
CA LEU A 47 3.33 -7.07 5.99
C LEU A 47 4.12 -6.45 7.16
N LEU A 48 3.45 -5.78 8.09
CA LEU A 48 4.08 -5.24 9.30
C LEU A 48 4.36 -6.34 10.33
N VAL A 49 3.42 -7.27 10.52
CA VAL A 49 3.53 -8.34 11.53
C VAL A 49 4.46 -9.45 11.09
N SER A 50 4.37 -9.89 9.83
CA SER A 50 5.17 -10.98 9.27
C SER A 50 5.61 -10.65 7.87
N TYR A 51 6.68 -9.85 7.79
CA TYR A 51 7.20 -9.40 6.51
C TYR A 51 7.68 -10.59 5.65
N SER A 52 7.28 -10.53 4.38
CA SER A 52 7.65 -11.46 3.31
C SER A 52 7.81 -10.67 2.00
N PRO A 53 8.94 -10.81 1.28
CA PRO A 53 9.12 -10.20 -0.04
C PRO A 53 8.00 -10.57 -1.01
N LYS A 54 7.54 -11.82 -1.00
CA LYS A 54 6.43 -12.28 -1.86
C LYS A 54 5.12 -11.55 -1.59
N LEU A 55 4.85 -11.19 -0.33
CA LEU A 55 3.66 -10.40 0.01
C LEU A 55 3.81 -8.94 -0.45
N LEU A 56 5.03 -8.41 -0.41
CA LEU A 56 5.31 -7.07 -0.92
C LEU A 56 5.14 -7.02 -2.44
N ASP A 57 5.65 -8.04 -3.14
CA ASP A 57 5.47 -8.20 -4.59
C ASP A 57 3.98 -8.29 -4.94
N PHE A 58 3.23 -9.15 -4.24
CA PHE A 58 1.79 -9.28 -4.45
C PHE A 58 1.05 -7.94 -4.24
N TYR A 59 1.36 -7.20 -3.19
CA TYR A 59 0.77 -5.89 -2.94
C TYR A 59 1.05 -4.91 -4.10
N LEU A 60 2.30 -4.81 -4.54
CA LEU A 60 2.71 -3.86 -5.59
C LEU A 60 2.22 -4.25 -6.99
N ASP A 61 2.14 -5.54 -7.29
CA ASP A 61 1.86 -6.01 -8.65
C ASP A 61 0.38 -6.38 -8.86
N VAL A 62 -0.37 -6.63 -7.78
CA VAL A 62 -1.79 -7.05 -7.85
C VAL A 62 -2.70 -6.03 -7.18
N GLU A 63 -2.49 -5.76 -5.90
CA GLU A 63 -3.43 -4.97 -5.09
C GLU A 63 -3.38 -3.48 -5.40
N GLN A 64 -2.18 -2.91 -5.50
CA GLN A 64 -2.00 -1.51 -5.86
C GLN A 64 -2.62 -1.21 -7.25
N PRO A 65 -2.37 -2.00 -8.32
CA PRO A 65 -3.05 -1.81 -9.60
C PRO A 65 -4.56 -2.00 -9.53
N ALA A 66 -5.07 -2.93 -8.70
CA ALA A 66 -6.51 -3.11 -8.50
C ALA A 66 -7.15 -1.85 -7.89
N PHE A 67 -6.56 -1.32 -6.83
CA PHE A 67 -7.00 -0.06 -6.23
C PHE A 67 -7.02 1.11 -7.22
N LEU A 68 -5.97 1.24 -8.06
CA LEU A 68 -5.93 2.28 -9.10
C LEU A 68 -7.08 2.15 -10.10
N ARG A 69 -7.42 0.92 -10.51
CA ARG A 69 -8.57 0.66 -11.39
C ARG A 69 -9.89 1.01 -10.72
N ASP A 70 -10.09 0.57 -9.48
CA ASP A 70 -11.35 0.77 -8.76
C ASP A 70 -11.61 2.24 -8.42
N THR A 71 -10.55 3.03 -8.29
CA THR A 71 -10.62 4.47 -8.00
C THR A 71 -10.56 5.35 -9.25
N ASN A 72 -10.39 4.78 -10.45
CA ASN A 72 -10.03 5.51 -11.67
C ASN A 72 -8.87 6.49 -11.45
N SER A 73 -7.90 6.11 -10.62
CA SER A 73 -6.76 6.94 -10.20
C SER A 73 -7.14 8.29 -9.54
N LEU A 74 -8.39 8.48 -9.11
CA LEU A 74 -8.80 9.73 -8.47
C LEU A 74 -8.26 9.81 -7.04
N GLY A 75 -7.52 10.88 -6.74
CA GLY A 75 -7.02 11.15 -5.38
C GLY A 75 -5.85 10.27 -4.93
N VAL A 76 -5.19 9.57 -5.85
CA VAL A 76 -4.13 8.59 -5.52
C VAL A 76 -2.75 9.20 -5.30
N GLY A 77 -2.55 10.47 -5.66
CA GLY A 77 -1.26 11.16 -5.56
C GLY A 77 -0.65 11.18 -4.15
N GLN A 78 -1.49 11.06 -3.11
CA GLN A 78 -1.04 10.97 -1.72
C GLN A 78 -0.27 9.67 -1.43
N PHE A 79 -0.51 8.59 -2.19
CA PHE A 79 0.15 7.30 -2.00
C PHE A 79 1.43 7.13 -2.82
N GLU A 80 1.61 7.91 -3.89
CA GLU A 80 2.65 7.68 -4.91
C GLU A 80 4.06 7.63 -4.32
N VAL A 81 4.40 8.59 -3.46
CA VAL A 81 5.72 8.64 -2.81
C VAL A 81 5.99 7.40 -1.94
N HIS A 82 4.96 6.82 -1.34
CA HIS A 82 5.08 5.64 -0.49
C HIS A 82 5.16 4.37 -1.32
N TRP A 83 4.37 4.26 -2.39
CA TRP A 83 4.51 3.17 -3.35
C TRP A 83 5.88 3.16 -4.02
N GLU A 84 6.43 4.34 -4.30
CA GLU A 84 7.77 4.45 -4.89
C GLU A 84 8.87 4.01 -3.92
N ALA A 85 8.74 4.35 -2.64
CA ALA A 85 9.64 3.85 -1.60
C ALA A 85 9.61 2.31 -1.51
N LEU A 86 8.42 1.71 -1.62
CA LEU A 86 8.26 0.25 -1.62
C LEU A 86 8.88 -0.39 -2.86
N ARG A 87 8.67 0.17 -4.06
CA ARG A 87 9.30 -0.31 -5.31
C ARG A 87 10.82 -0.20 -5.25
N THR A 88 11.34 0.94 -4.81
CA THR A 88 12.79 1.16 -4.64
C THR A 88 13.40 0.14 -3.66
N PHE A 89 12.68 -0.21 -2.59
CA PHE A 89 13.11 -1.27 -1.68
C PHE A 89 13.12 -2.65 -2.34
N ARG A 90 12.05 -3.01 -3.05
CA ARG A 90 11.94 -4.27 -3.80
C ARG A 90 13.07 -4.42 -4.82
N ASP A 91 13.34 -3.37 -5.58
CA ASP A 91 14.35 -3.41 -6.65
C ASP A 91 15.77 -3.56 -6.08
N ARG A 92 16.05 -2.97 -4.90
CA ARG A 92 17.32 -3.21 -4.18
C ARG A 92 17.47 -4.66 -3.71
N LEU A 93 16.40 -5.31 -3.26
CA LEU A 93 16.46 -6.73 -2.89
C LEU A 93 16.76 -7.61 -4.11
N ALA A 94 16.19 -7.28 -5.27
CA ALA A 94 16.46 -8.00 -6.51
C ALA A 94 17.90 -7.79 -7.01
N GLY A 95 18.43 -6.57 -6.91
CA GLY A 95 19.80 -6.24 -7.31
C GLY A 95 20.89 -6.72 -6.35
N GLY A 96 20.55 -6.99 -5.09
CA GLY A 96 21.48 -7.44 -4.04
C GLY A 96 21.79 -8.94 -4.00
N SER A 97 21.12 -9.76 -4.82
CA SER A 97 21.35 -11.23 -4.87
C SER A 97 22.48 -11.66 -5.80
N GLY A 98 23.37 -10.74 -6.19
CA GLY A 98 24.43 -10.96 -7.19
C GLY A 98 25.86 -10.67 -6.74
N ALA A 99 26.15 -10.68 -5.43
CA ALA A 99 27.51 -10.48 -4.90
C ALA A 99 27.89 -11.61 -3.91
#